data_AF-A0A0C9Z4L8-F1
#
_entry.id   AF-A0A0C9Z4L8-F1
#
_cell.length_a   1.000
_cell.length_b   1.000
_cell.length_c   1.000
_cell.angle_alpha   90.00
_cell.angle_beta   90.00
_cell.angle_gamma   90.00
#
_symmetry.space_group_name_H-M   'P 1'
#
loop_
_entity.id
_entity.type
_entity.pdbx_description
1 polymer ?
#
loop_
_entity_poly.entity_id
_entity_poly.type
_entity_poly.pdbx_seq_one_letter_code
_entity_poly.pdbx_strand_id
1 'polypeptide(L)'
;MSAFRTLCNRTQAFRRLHTVTLTVPADTSMFDWTRDVYDLLSSAPLEVFQLSSMCALSDRQMASDFWQKMVTSHGSRLKHISFHRIQANLATLHIICSQCPRLEQLFVVAERRDLETLASSFSLARNLRTLHINYPLARNEAPMSPATAMQTALLISLHCSPTLTSIGLNTQMWQVRRVVHIDENGEEHVEPILLPRENPEIPEQFLVSTM
;
A
#
# COMPACT_ATOMS: atom_id res chain seq x y z
N MET A 1 13.12 24.67 -2.48
CA MET A 1 12.70 23.66 -3.48
C MET A 1 12.87 24.14 -4.93
N SER A 2 12.44 25.34 -5.32
CA SER A 2 12.41 25.78 -6.74
C SER A 2 13.77 25.76 -7.47
N ALA A 3 14.85 26.29 -6.88
CA ALA A 3 16.18 26.31 -7.50
C ALA A 3 16.76 24.90 -7.70
N PHE A 4 16.59 24.03 -6.71
CA PHE A 4 16.99 22.62 -6.78
C PHE A 4 16.22 21.88 -7.89
N ARG A 5 14.89 22.06 -7.95
CA ARG A 5 14.05 21.51 -9.03
C ARG A 5 14.52 21.95 -10.40
N THR A 6 14.72 23.26 -10.61
CA THR A 6 15.18 23.79 -11.91
C THR A 6 16.51 23.17 -12.31
N LEU A 7 17.43 23.00 -11.35
CA LEU A 7 18.70 22.33 -11.60
C LEU A 7 18.50 20.86 -11.98
N CYS A 8 17.73 20.09 -11.21
CA CYS A 8 17.45 18.68 -11.47
C CYS A 8 16.77 18.45 -12.83
N ASN A 9 15.81 19.30 -13.20
CA ASN A 9 15.13 19.21 -14.49
C ASN A 9 16.07 19.55 -15.64
N ARG A 10 16.90 20.60 -15.49
CA ARG A 10 17.88 21.00 -16.50
C ARG A 10 18.95 19.93 -16.73
N THR A 11 19.42 19.28 -15.66
CA THR A 11 20.46 18.25 -15.75
C THR A 11 19.91 16.85 -15.98
N GLN A 12 18.58 16.69 -16.02
CA GLN A 12 17.91 15.38 -16.08
C GLN A 12 18.39 14.45 -14.96
N ALA A 13 18.62 15.01 -13.77
CA ALA A 13 19.22 14.31 -12.63
C ALA A 13 18.44 13.03 -12.25
N PHE A 14 17.12 13.02 -12.45
CA PHE A 14 16.25 11.90 -12.06
C PHE A 14 15.88 10.97 -13.21
N ARG A 15 16.53 11.06 -14.39
CA ARG A 15 16.23 10.17 -15.53
C ARG A 15 16.46 8.68 -15.26
N ARG A 16 17.17 8.34 -14.19
CA ARG A 16 17.42 6.95 -13.73
C ARG A 16 16.88 6.69 -12.32
N LEU A 17 16.08 7.61 -11.78
CA LEU A 17 15.51 7.47 -10.45
C LEU A 17 14.30 6.54 -10.54
N HIS A 18 14.51 5.27 -10.16
CA HIS A 18 13.46 4.25 -10.16
C HIS A 18 12.83 4.06 -8.77
N THR A 19 13.57 4.39 -7.71
CA THR A 19 13.14 4.20 -6.32
C THR A 19 13.29 5.50 -5.57
N VAL A 20 12.26 5.88 -4.81
CA VAL A 20 12.34 7.01 -3.90
C VAL A 20 11.59 6.71 -2.61
N THR A 21 12.21 7.08 -1.51
CA THR A 21 11.63 7.03 -0.16
C THR A 21 11.63 8.45 0.39
N LEU A 22 10.45 8.94 0.75
CA LEU A 22 10.27 10.29 1.24
C LEU A 22 9.64 10.29 2.63
N THR A 23 10.01 11.30 3.42
CA THR A 23 9.43 11.53 4.74
C THR A 23 8.82 12.93 4.75
N VAL A 24 7.52 13.01 5.05
CA VAL A 24 6.81 14.28 5.20
C VAL A 24 7.19 14.90 6.56
N PRO A 25 7.80 16.10 6.58
CA PRO A 25 8.13 16.77 7.83
C PRO A 25 6.87 17.20 8.59
N ALA A 26 6.99 17.26 9.93
CA ALA A 26 5.88 17.60 10.81
C ALA A 26 5.33 19.01 10.56
N ASP A 27 6.20 19.99 10.33
CA ASP A 27 5.82 21.41 10.25
C ASP A 27 5.58 21.90 8.82
N THR A 28 5.47 21.00 7.85
CA THR A 28 5.26 21.37 6.43
C THR A 28 3.81 21.25 6.02
N SER A 29 3.31 22.27 5.30
CA SER A 29 2.03 22.24 4.56
C SER A 29 1.99 21.03 3.62
N MET A 30 1.01 20.13 3.82
CA MET A 30 0.86 18.94 2.98
C MET A 30 0.62 19.33 1.52
N PHE A 31 -0.11 20.42 1.28
CA PHE A 31 -0.40 20.91 -0.07
C PHE A 31 0.89 21.35 -0.79
N ASP A 32 1.70 22.19 -0.17
CA ASP A 32 2.94 22.66 -0.79
C ASP A 32 3.95 21.53 -0.95
N TRP A 33 4.03 20.65 0.05
CA TRP A 33 4.92 19.49 0.00
C TRP A 33 4.55 18.54 -1.14
N THR A 34 3.27 18.16 -1.25
CA THR A 34 2.81 17.25 -2.32
C THR A 34 2.98 17.85 -3.71
N ARG A 35 2.71 19.16 -3.88
CA ARG A 35 2.97 19.89 -5.13
C ARG A 35 4.46 19.84 -5.49
N ASP A 36 5.33 20.24 -4.55
CA ASP A 36 6.77 20.35 -4.82
C ASP A 36 7.40 18.97 -5.09
N VAL A 37 6.93 17.92 -4.42
CA VAL A 37 7.34 16.53 -4.65
C VAL A 37 6.90 16.03 -6.02
N TYR A 38 5.64 16.27 -6.39
CA TYR A 38 5.15 15.91 -7.72
C TYR A 38 5.95 16.61 -8.82
N ASP A 39 6.13 17.92 -8.72
CA ASP A 39 6.89 18.71 -9.68
C ASP A 39 8.32 18.17 -9.86
N LEU A 40 8.95 17.75 -8.75
CA LEU A 40 10.30 17.21 -8.74
C LEU A 40 10.41 15.81 -9.38
N LEU A 41 9.39 14.97 -9.16
CA LEU A 41 9.40 13.55 -9.55
C LEU A 41 8.68 13.26 -10.87
N SER A 42 7.90 14.20 -11.40
CA SER A 42 7.02 14.02 -12.56
C SER A 42 7.70 13.37 -13.78
N SER A 43 8.97 13.67 -14.04
CA SER A 43 9.73 13.11 -15.16
C SER A 43 10.51 11.83 -14.84
N ALA A 44 10.52 11.38 -13.58
CA ALA A 44 11.29 10.22 -13.15
C ALA A 44 10.62 8.89 -13.58
N PRO A 45 11.39 7.87 -13.98
CA PRO A 45 10.88 6.56 -14.34
C PRO A 45 10.61 5.69 -13.10
N LEU A 46 9.84 6.21 -12.13
CA LEU A 46 9.60 5.55 -10.85
C LEU A 46 8.93 4.17 -11.02
N GLU A 47 9.50 3.19 -10.35
CA GLU A 47 8.95 1.84 -10.14
C GLU A 47 8.61 1.60 -8.67
N VAL A 48 9.31 2.26 -7.73
CA VAL A 48 9.11 2.14 -6.29
C VAL A 48 8.89 3.52 -5.68
N PHE A 49 7.74 3.71 -5.04
CA PHE A 49 7.38 4.94 -4.35
C PHE A 49 7.02 4.64 -2.90
N GLN A 50 7.83 5.14 -1.98
CA GLN A 50 7.63 4.94 -0.55
C GLN A 50 7.50 6.30 0.14
N LEU A 51 6.51 6.40 1.01
CA LEU A 51 6.21 7.62 1.72
C LEU A 51 6.00 7.34 3.21
N SER A 52 6.50 8.21 4.06
CA SER A 52 6.25 8.16 5.49
C SER A 52 5.94 9.55 6.04
N SER A 53 5.23 9.64 7.16
CA SER A 53 4.99 10.90 7.88
C SER A 53 5.67 10.88 9.25
N MET A 54 6.25 12.01 9.65
CA MET A 54 6.75 12.22 11.02
C MET A 54 5.62 12.51 12.02
N CYS A 55 4.46 12.99 11.56
CA CYS A 55 3.30 13.25 12.41
C CYS A 55 2.54 11.96 12.77
N ALA A 56 1.80 12.01 13.88
CA ALA A 56 0.84 10.98 14.26
C ALA A 56 -0.24 10.76 13.17
N LEU A 57 -0.75 9.53 13.10
CA LEU A 57 -1.64 9.00 12.06
C LEU A 57 -2.93 9.79 11.84
N SER A 58 -3.39 10.57 12.83
CA SER A 58 -4.73 11.15 12.89
C SER A 58 -4.93 12.51 12.21
N ASP A 59 -3.87 13.21 11.80
CA ASP A 59 -3.99 14.60 11.31
C ASP A 59 -3.80 14.77 9.80
N ARG A 60 -3.46 13.70 9.06
CA ARG A 60 -3.01 13.84 7.66
C ARG A 60 -3.58 12.76 6.74
N GLN A 61 -4.69 13.10 6.09
CA GLN A 61 -5.07 12.48 4.83
C GLN A 61 -4.35 13.20 3.69
N MET A 62 -3.78 12.41 2.78
CA MET A 62 -3.22 12.96 1.55
C MET A 62 -4.35 13.25 0.56
N ALA A 63 -4.30 14.41 -0.10
CA ALA A 63 -5.30 14.77 -1.09
C ALA A 63 -5.34 13.74 -2.22
N SER A 64 -6.53 13.25 -2.58
CA SER A 64 -6.73 12.30 -3.67
C SER A 64 -6.13 12.77 -5.00
N ASP A 65 -6.11 14.10 -5.24
CA ASP A 65 -5.52 14.72 -6.43
C ASP A 65 -4.01 14.45 -6.56
N PHE A 66 -3.28 14.37 -5.44
CA PHE A 66 -1.86 14.03 -5.49
C PHE A 66 -1.66 12.60 -5.99
N TRP A 67 -2.41 11.64 -5.43
CA TRP A 67 -2.33 10.25 -5.85
C TRP A 67 -2.76 10.07 -7.29
N GLN A 68 -3.82 10.75 -7.72
CA GLN A 68 -4.22 10.75 -9.12
C GLN A 68 -3.10 11.24 -10.03
N LYS A 69 -2.43 12.36 -9.70
CA LYS A 69 -1.29 12.88 -10.49
C LYS A 69 -0.11 11.91 -10.53
N MET A 70 0.26 11.32 -9.39
CA MET A 70 1.35 10.35 -9.29
C MET A 70 1.06 9.09 -10.11
N VAL A 71 -0.15 8.55 -9.97
CA VAL A 71 -0.58 7.33 -10.68
C VAL A 71 -0.73 7.59 -12.18
N THR A 72 -1.25 8.75 -12.61
CA THR A 72 -1.28 9.13 -14.03
C THR A 72 0.13 9.21 -14.64
N SER A 73 1.11 9.70 -13.89
CA SER A 73 2.47 9.93 -14.40
C SER A 73 3.35 8.67 -14.36
N HIS A 74 3.13 7.80 -13.36
CA HIS A 74 4.03 6.68 -13.04
C HIS A 74 3.35 5.31 -13.04
N GLY A 75 2.01 5.23 -13.03
CA GLY A 75 1.25 4.00 -12.78
C GLY A 75 1.59 2.83 -13.70
N SER A 76 1.90 3.09 -14.97
CA SER A 76 2.35 2.06 -15.93
C SER A 76 3.67 1.36 -15.53
N ARG A 77 4.42 1.93 -14.60
CA ARG A 77 5.74 1.44 -14.14
C ARG A 77 5.77 1.07 -12.66
N LEU A 78 4.90 1.65 -11.83
CA LEU A 78 4.88 1.40 -10.39
C LEU A 78 4.63 -0.08 -10.08
N LYS A 79 5.60 -0.68 -9.38
CA LYS A 79 5.58 -2.06 -8.87
C LYS A 79 5.42 -2.12 -7.36
N HIS A 80 5.94 -1.13 -6.65
CA HIS A 80 5.89 -1.07 -5.20
C HIS A 80 5.40 0.30 -4.77
N ILE A 81 4.32 0.31 -4.01
CA ILE A 81 3.80 1.52 -3.38
C ILE A 81 3.69 1.25 -1.87
N SER A 82 4.32 2.11 -1.07
CA SER A 82 4.19 2.08 0.38
C SER A 82 3.88 3.47 0.92
N PHE A 83 2.93 3.54 1.85
CA PHE A 83 2.75 4.72 2.69
C PHE A 83 2.57 4.31 4.15
N HIS A 84 3.46 4.85 4.98
CA HIS A 84 3.48 4.65 6.42
C HIS A 84 3.03 5.93 7.12
N ARG A 85 2.20 5.79 8.16
CA ARG A 85 1.69 6.94 8.95
C ARG A 85 0.90 7.97 8.13
N ILE A 86 0.38 7.57 6.97
CA ILE A 86 -0.48 8.40 6.11
C ILE A 86 -1.67 7.54 5.70
N GLN A 87 -2.85 7.94 6.17
CA GLN A 87 -4.07 7.19 5.91
C GLN A 87 -4.51 7.36 4.45
N ALA A 88 -4.70 6.25 3.75
CA ALA A 88 -5.32 6.24 2.44
C ALA A 88 -6.82 6.00 2.57
N ASN A 89 -7.60 6.80 1.85
CA ASN A 89 -9.04 6.58 1.72
C ASN A 89 -9.32 5.55 0.60
N LEU A 90 -10.56 5.04 0.58
CA LEU A 90 -11.03 4.08 -0.43
C LEU A 90 -10.80 4.56 -1.87
N ALA A 91 -11.04 5.84 -2.15
CA ALA A 91 -10.84 6.41 -3.49
C ALA A 91 -9.38 6.35 -3.95
N THR A 92 -8.44 6.65 -3.05
CA THR A 92 -7.00 6.56 -3.30
C THR A 92 -6.59 5.12 -3.62
N LEU A 93 -7.05 4.15 -2.83
CA LEU A 93 -6.72 2.75 -3.02
C LEU A 93 -7.34 2.19 -4.32
N HIS A 94 -8.55 2.64 -4.67
CA HIS A 94 -9.18 2.32 -5.94
C HIS A 94 -8.36 2.85 -7.13
N ILE A 95 -7.92 4.11 -7.10
CA ILE A 95 -7.08 4.72 -8.14
C ILE A 95 -5.77 3.93 -8.31
N ILE A 96 -5.09 3.63 -7.21
CA ILE A 96 -3.82 2.88 -7.23
C ILE A 96 -4.04 1.49 -7.82
N CYS A 97 -5.02 0.73 -7.33
CA CYS A 97 -5.21 -0.66 -7.75
C CYS A 97 -5.72 -0.77 -9.19
N SER A 98 -6.49 0.20 -9.69
CA SER A 98 -7.04 0.19 -11.05
C SER A 98 -6.07 0.68 -12.12
N GLN A 99 -5.17 1.61 -11.80
CA GLN A 99 -4.33 2.30 -12.78
C GLN A 99 -2.84 1.94 -12.70
N CYS A 100 -2.43 1.11 -11.74
CA CYS A 100 -1.07 0.57 -11.65
C CYS A 100 -1.04 -0.91 -12.07
N PRO A 101 -1.02 -1.23 -13.38
CA PRO A 101 -1.11 -2.61 -13.86
C PRO A 101 0.07 -3.48 -13.45
N ARG A 102 1.21 -2.89 -13.08
CA ARG A 102 2.42 -3.60 -12.65
C ARG A 102 2.58 -3.66 -11.13
N LEU A 103 1.57 -3.25 -10.37
CA LEU A 103 1.64 -3.22 -8.91
C LEU A 103 1.78 -4.65 -8.35
N GLU A 104 2.93 -4.92 -7.74
CA GLU A 104 3.29 -6.20 -7.12
C GLU A 104 3.24 -6.12 -5.59
N GLN A 105 3.54 -4.95 -5.02
CA GLN A 105 3.62 -4.76 -3.58
C GLN A 105 2.89 -3.49 -3.15
N LEU A 106 1.99 -3.63 -2.17
CA LEU A 106 1.18 -2.53 -1.64
C LEU A 106 1.18 -2.56 -0.11
N PHE A 107 1.72 -1.51 0.51
CA PHE A 107 1.77 -1.32 1.96
C PHE A 107 1.03 -0.03 2.32
N VAL A 108 -0.05 -0.14 3.07
CA VAL A 108 -0.99 0.97 3.25
C VAL A 108 -1.41 1.15 4.69
N VAL A 109 -1.87 2.35 5.02
CA VAL A 109 -2.61 2.61 6.25
C VAL A 109 -4.07 2.84 5.90
N ALA A 110 -4.99 2.11 6.53
CA ALA A 110 -6.43 2.23 6.35
C ALA A 110 -7.17 2.23 7.69
N GLU A 111 -8.46 2.61 7.68
CA GLU A 111 -9.31 2.48 8.85
C GLU A 111 -9.73 1.02 9.05
N ARG A 112 -9.78 0.58 10.31
CA ARG A 112 -10.16 -0.80 10.65
C ARG A 112 -11.56 -1.16 10.13
N ARG A 113 -12.51 -0.22 10.18
CA ARG A 113 -13.89 -0.42 9.72
C ARG A 113 -14.02 -0.58 8.20
N ASP A 114 -13.02 -0.16 7.44
CA ASP A 114 -13.05 -0.18 5.97
C ASP A 114 -12.36 -1.41 5.38
N LEU A 115 -11.71 -2.25 6.19
CA LEU A 115 -10.88 -3.38 5.72
C LEU A 115 -11.62 -4.32 4.75
N GLU A 116 -12.89 -4.64 5.04
CA GLU A 116 -13.70 -5.50 4.17
C GLU A 116 -14.12 -4.78 2.88
N THR A 117 -14.55 -3.52 2.97
CA THR A 117 -14.92 -2.70 1.80
C THR A 117 -13.73 -2.51 0.84
N LEU A 118 -12.52 -2.41 1.39
CA LEU A 118 -11.28 -2.27 0.63
C LEU A 118 -10.92 -3.50 -0.20
N ALA A 119 -11.41 -4.69 0.16
CA ALA A 119 -11.17 -5.93 -0.57
C ALA A 119 -11.54 -5.81 -2.07
N SER A 120 -12.64 -5.10 -2.35
CA SER A 120 -13.09 -4.81 -3.72
C SER A 120 -12.05 -4.00 -4.53
N SER A 121 -11.34 -3.07 -3.90
CA SER A 121 -10.30 -2.27 -4.56
C SER A 121 -9.07 -3.11 -4.87
N PHE A 122 -8.65 -3.98 -3.93
CA PHE A 122 -7.49 -4.85 -4.14
C PHE A 122 -7.70 -5.88 -5.25
N SER A 123 -8.95 -6.27 -5.54
CA SER A 123 -9.29 -7.15 -6.66
C SER A 123 -8.84 -6.61 -8.03
N LEU A 124 -8.71 -5.28 -8.15
CA LEU A 124 -8.31 -4.59 -9.38
C LEU A 124 -6.81 -4.73 -9.65
N ALA A 125 -5.99 -4.92 -8.62
CA ALA A 125 -4.55 -5.06 -8.73
C ALA A 125 -4.16 -6.49 -9.16
N ARG A 126 -4.24 -6.76 -10.46
CA ARG A 126 -4.10 -8.11 -11.03
C ARG A 126 -2.74 -8.77 -10.82
N ASN A 127 -1.69 -7.99 -10.59
CA ASN A 127 -0.33 -8.48 -10.36
C ASN A 127 0.11 -8.41 -8.90
N LEU A 128 -0.80 -8.07 -7.98
CA LEU A 128 -0.46 -7.89 -6.57
C LEU A 128 -0.02 -9.23 -5.96
N ARG A 129 1.18 -9.24 -5.36
CA ARG A 129 1.80 -10.39 -4.70
C ARG A 129 1.86 -10.22 -3.19
N THR A 130 2.11 -9.01 -2.73
CA THR A 130 2.19 -8.67 -1.30
C THR A 130 1.26 -7.52 -0.98
N LEU A 131 0.33 -7.76 -0.07
CA LEU A 131 -0.55 -6.74 0.51
C LEU A 131 -0.30 -6.63 2.01
N HIS A 132 -0.04 -5.42 2.50
CA HIS A 132 0.07 -5.16 3.93
C HIS A 132 -0.78 -3.95 4.31
N ILE A 133 -1.63 -4.13 5.32
CA ILE A 133 -2.52 -3.08 5.79
C ILE A 133 -2.23 -2.83 7.26
N ASN A 134 -1.77 -1.62 7.55
CA ASN A 134 -1.71 -1.11 8.91
C ASN A 134 -3.01 -0.35 9.21
N TYR A 135 -3.55 -0.51 10.40
CA TYR A 135 -4.69 0.27 10.86
C TYR A 135 -4.40 0.77 12.28
N PRO A 136 -4.35 2.11 12.49
CA PRO A 136 -4.18 2.66 13.83
C PRO A 136 -5.33 2.22 14.74
N LEU A 137 -5.01 1.94 15.99
CA LEU A 137 -6.02 1.74 17.03
C LEU A 137 -6.45 3.10 17.56
N ALA A 138 -7.76 3.37 17.58
CA ALA A 138 -8.29 4.50 18.32
C ALA A 138 -8.07 4.29 19.83
N ARG A 139 -8.03 5.36 20.63
CA ARG A 139 -7.72 5.31 22.08
C ARG A 139 -8.60 4.34 22.89
N ASN A 140 -9.81 4.04 22.40
CA ASN A 140 -10.79 3.20 23.09
C ASN A 140 -11.05 1.87 22.34
N GLU A 141 -10.29 1.57 21.29
CA GLU A 141 -10.45 0.33 20.54
C GLU A 141 -9.48 -0.73 21.03
N ALA A 142 -10.02 -1.90 21.39
CA ALA A 142 -9.22 -3.06 21.68
C ALA A 142 -8.50 -3.55 20.41
N PRO A 143 -7.25 -4.03 20.51
CA PRO A 143 -6.56 -4.65 19.39
C PRO A 143 -7.38 -5.81 18.83
N MET A 144 -7.30 -6.01 17.52
CA MET A 144 -7.91 -7.16 16.87
C MET A 144 -7.24 -8.43 17.38
N SER A 145 -8.02 -9.43 17.78
CA SER A 145 -7.46 -10.73 18.20
C SER A 145 -6.75 -11.40 17.01
N PRO A 146 -5.72 -12.23 17.22
CA PRO A 146 -5.04 -12.95 16.15
C PRO A 146 -6.00 -13.78 15.26
N ALA A 147 -7.02 -14.40 15.86
CA ALA A 147 -8.02 -15.18 15.13
C ALA A 147 -8.88 -14.30 14.22
N THR A 148 -9.35 -13.15 14.74
CA THR A 148 -10.14 -12.19 13.97
C THR A 148 -9.31 -11.57 12.83
N ALA A 149 -8.02 -11.29 13.07
CA ALA A 149 -7.12 -10.77 12.06
C ALA A 149 -6.86 -11.77 10.94
N MET A 150 -6.63 -13.04 11.28
CA MET A 150 -6.51 -14.11 10.29
C MET A 150 -7.79 -14.27 9.47
N GLN A 151 -8.97 -14.25 10.10
CA GLN A 151 -10.26 -14.32 9.39
C GLN A 151 -10.45 -13.12 8.45
N THR A 152 -10.12 -11.91 8.90
CA THR A 152 -10.20 -10.68 8.08
C THR A 152 -9.25 -10.76 6.88
N ALA A 153 -8.01 -11.21 7.11
CA ALA A 153 -7.03 -11.39 6.04
C ALA A 153 -7.48 -12.45 5.02
N LEU A 154 -8.14 -13.51 5.46
CA LEU A 154 -8.69 -14.53 4.58
C LEU A 154 -9.81 -13.95 3.71
N LEU A 155 -10.74 -13.21 4.32
CA LEU A 155 -11.83 -12.52 3.61
C LEU A 155 -11.31 -11.54 2.54
N ILE A 156 -10.27 -10.78 2.85
CA ILE A 156 -9.62 -9.90 1.87
C ILE A 156 -8.97 -10.74 0.74
N SER A 157 -8.27 -11.82 1.10
CA SER A 157 -7.57 -12.69 0.15
C SER A 157 -8.50 -13.37 -0.85
N LEU A 158 -9.75 -13.65 -0.45
CA LEU A 158 -10.80 -14.20 -1.33
C LEU A 158 -11.15 -13.24 -2.49
N HIS A 159 -11.04 -11.93 -2.29
CA HIS A 159 -11.36 -10.92 -3.31
C HIS A 159 -10.14 -10.53 -4.16
N CYS A 160 -8.93 -10.81 -3.67
CA CYS A 160 -7.70 -10.45 -4.36
C CYS A 160 -7.40 -11.34 -5.58
N SER A 161 -6.55 -10.83 -6.48
CA SER A 161 -6.04 -11.61 -7.61
C SER A 161 -5.38 -12.93 -7.15
N PRO A 162 -5.45 -14.01 -7.95
CA PRO A 162 -4.73 -15.26 -7.70
C PRO A 162 -3.21 -15.10 -7.52
N THR A 163 -2.63 -13.99 -7.98
CA THR A 163 -1.21 -13.66 -7.82
C THR A 163 -0.80 -13.33 -6.39
N LEU A 164 -1.76 -13.06 -5.49
CA LEU A 164 -1.47 -12.70 -4.11
C LEU A 164 -0.87 -13.90 -3.37
N THR A 165 0.38 -13.79 -2.95
CA THR A 165 1.14 -14.83 -2.23
C THR A 165 1.33 -14.48 -0.75
N SER A 166 1.12 -13.23 -0.35
CA SER A 166 1.30 -12.81 1.04
C SER A 166 0.36 -11.67 1.41
N ILE A 167 -0.28 -11.79 2.57
CA ILE A 167 -1.13 -10.76 3.15
C ILE A 167 -0.76 -10.51 4.61
N GLY A 168 -0.80 -9.26 5.06
CA GLY A 168 -0.60 -8.95 6.46
C GLY A 168 -1.46 -7.81 6.95
N LEU A 169 -1.69 -7.84 8.26
CA LEU A 169 -2.49 -6.89 9.01
C LEU A 169 -1.67 -6.47 10.24
N ASN A 170 -1.34 -5.18 10.36
CA ASN A 170 -0.44 -4.66 11.40
C ASN A 170 0.83 -5.50 11.55
N THR A 171 1.06 -6.15 12.70
CA THR A 171 2.26 -6.94 12.99
C THR A 171 2.19 -8.39 12.50
N GLN A 172 1.07 -8.79 11.91
CA GLN A 172 0.84 -10.17 11.48
C GLN A 172 0.95 -10.30 9.96
N MET A 173 1.56 -11.40 9.52
CA MET A 173 1.80 -11.70 8.11
C MET A 173 1.56 -13.18 7.86
N TRP A 174 0.83 -13.50 6.80
CA TRP A 174 0.51 -14.85 6.37
C TRP A 174 0.92 -15.06 4.91
N GLN A 175 1.32 -16.29 4.60
CA GLN A 175 1.42 -16.75 3.22
C GLN A 175 0.02 -17.15 2.73
N VAL A 176 -0.31 -16.71 1.51
CA VAL A 176 -1.56 -17.08 0.85
C VAL A 176 -1.25 -18.24 -0.09
N ARG A 177 -1.79 -19.41 0.23
CA ARG A 177 -1.72 -20.59 -0.64
C ARG A 177 -3.11 -20.86 -1.21
N ARG A 178 -3.20 -21.31 -2.46
CA ARG A 178 -4.48 -21.69 -3.07
C ARG A 178 -4.56 -23.20 -3.19
N VAL A 179 -5.69 -23.76 -2.76
CA VAL A 179 -5.96 -25.20 -2.77
C VAL A 179 -7.15 -25.45 -3.69
N VAL A 180 -7.04 -26.48 -4.52
CA VAL A 180 -8.13 -26.94 -5.37
C VAL A 180 -8.99 -27.90 -4.55
N HIS A 181 -10.27 -27.61 -4.48
CA HIS A 181 -11.29 -28.44 -3.88
C HIS A 181 -12.21 -28.95 -4.98
N ILE A 182 -12.58 -30.23 -4.89
CA ILE A 182 -13.55 -30.86 -5.78
C ILE A 182 -14.83 -31.02 -4.97
N ASP A 183 -15.92 -30.42 -5.45
CA ASP A 183 -17.22 -30.53 -4.78
C ASP A 183 -17.91 -31.89 -5.03
N GLU A 184 -19.09 -32.09 -4.43
CA GLU A 184 -19.87 -33.33 -4.59
C GLU A 184 -20.34 -33.57 -6.04
N ASN A 185 -20.36 -32.54 -6.88
CA ASN A 185 -20.73 -32.60 -8.29
C ASN A 185 -19.52 -32.84 -9.22
N GLY A 186 -18.31 -32.83 -8.67
CA GLY A 186 -17.06 -32.93 -9.44
C GLY A 186 -16.54 -31.59 -9.96
N GLU A 187 -17.10 -30.46 -9.55
CA GLU A 187 -16.66 -29.12 -9.93
C GLU A 187 -15.45 -28.68 -9.09
N GLU A 188 -14.42 -28.15 -9.77
CA GLU A 188 -13.20 -27.65 -9.14
C GLU A 188 -13.36 -26.18 -8.73
N HIS A 189 -13.14 -25.89 -7.46
CA HIS A 189 -13.05 -24.54 -6.93
C HIS A 189 -11.70 -24.30 -6.26
N VAL A 190 -11.18 -23.08 -6.41
CA VAL A 190 -9.89 -22.68 -5.85
C VAL A 190 -10.12 -21.75 -4.68
N GLU A 191 -9.71 -22.18 -3.49
CA GLU A 191 -9.84 -21.38 -2.27
C GLU A 191 -8.48 -20.99 -1.71
N PRO A 192 -8.30 -19.73 -1.28
CA PRO A 192 -7.13 -19.33 -0.53
C PRO A 192 -7.18 -19.89 0.89
N ILE A 193 -6.05 -20.38 1.37
CA ILE A 193 -5.78 -20.68 2.77
C ILE A 193 -4.63 -19.80 3.25
N LEU A 194 -4.64 -19.45 4.54
CA LEU A 194 -3.57 -18.69 5.17
C LEU A 194 -2.66 -19.61 5.97
N LEU A 195 -1.37 -19.56 5.66
CA LEU A 195 -0.33 -20.31 6.35
C LEU A 195 0.57 -19.36 7.15
N PRO A 196 1.13 -19.82 8.30
CA PRO A 196 2.22 -19.10 8.96
C PRO A 196 3.38 -18.88 7.99
N ARG A 197 4.05 -17.73 8.10
CA ARG A 197 5.23 -17.45 7.29
C ARG A 197 6.39 -18.34 7.73
N GLU A 198 7.03 -19.01 6.77
CA GLU A 198 8.15 -19.93 7.03
C GLU A 198 9.42 -19.21 7.56
N ASN A 199 9.58 -17.91 7.29
CA ASN A 199 10.67 -17.08 7.79
C ASN A 199 10.12 -15.81 8.49
N PRO A 200 10.16 -15.73 9.83
CA PRO A 200 9.53 -14.68 10.62
C PRO A 200 10.29 -13.36 10.66
N GLU A 201 11.34 -13.15 9.84
CA GLU A 201 11.98 -11.83 9.73
C GLU A 201 10.93 -10.77 9.38
N ILE A 202 10.58 -9.97 10.38
CA ILE A 202 9.65 -8.85 10.29
C ILE A 202 10.39 -7.78 9.48
N PRO A 203 9.96 -7.48 8.23
CA PRO A 203 10.63 -6.43 7.46
C PRO A 203 10.55 -5.11 8.24
N GLU A 204 11.58 -4.26 8.16
CA GLU A 204 11.64 -3.00 8.93
C GLU A 204 10.39 -2.12 8.76
N GLN A 205 9.74 -2.22 7.59
CA GLN A 205 8.49 -1.55 7.23
C GLN A 205 7.31 -1.85 8.17
N PHE A 206 7.41 -2.92 8.97
CA PHE A 206 6.42 -3.38 9.93
C PHE A 206 6.76 -2.97 11.37
N LEU A 207 7.94 -2.39 11.62
CA LEU A 207 8.35 -1.92 12.93
C LEU A 207 7.73 -0.53 13.18
N VAL A 208 6.53 -0.51 13.73
CA VAL A 208 5.93 0.73 14.24
C VAL A 208 6.58 1.05 15.58
N SER A 209 7.54 1.97 15.63
CA SER A 209 7.99 2.54 16.90
C SER A 209 6.83 3.33 17.50
N THR A 210 6.19 2.79 18.53
CA THR A 210 5.39 3.56 19.48
C THR A 210 6.37 4.46 20.25
N MET A 211 6.40 5.75 19.92
CA MET A 211 6.78 6.79 20.86
C MET A 211 5.50 7.44 21.37
#